data_AF-A0A7W0W867-F1
#
_entry.id   AF-A0A7W0W867-F1
#
_cell.length_a   1.000
_cell.length_b   1.000
_cell.length_c   1.000
_cell.angle_alpha   90.00
_cell.angle_beta   90.00
_cell.angle_gamma   90.00
#
_symmetry.space_group_name_H-M   'P 1'
#
loop_
_entity.id
_entity.type
_entity.pdbx_description
1 polymer ?
#
loop_
_entity_poly.entity_id
_entity_poly.type
_entity_poly.pdbx_seq_one_letter_code
_entity_poly.pdbx_strand_id
1 'polypeptide(L)'
;MATVKTAISLQESLFSQVEELAREMQLSRSQLVALALEAFVERQHNQHLLREINQAYDVEPMGPRSPARKNHHRRSVEGEW
;
A
#
# COMPACT_ATOMS: atom_id res chain seq x y z
N MET A 1 1.35 16.74 17.70
CA MET A 1 2.58 16.69 16.86
C MET A 1 3.00 18.10 16.54
N ALA A 2 4.29 18.36 16.34
CA ALA A 2 4.79 19.68 15.96
C ALA A 2 4.50 19.95 14.47
N THR A 3 4.07 21.16 14.14
CA THR A 3 3.86 21.62 12.75
C THR A 3 5.08 22.39 12.26
N VAL A 4 5.60 22.05 11.08
CA VAL A 4 6.72 22.74 10.44
C VAL A 4 6.19 23.58 9.27
N LYS A 5 6.62 24.85 9.17
CA LYS A 5 6.32 25.71 8.03
C LYS A 5 7.42 25.59 7.00
N THR A 6 7.04 25.31 5.75
CA THR A 6 7.97 25.18 4.63
C THR A 6 7.44 25.99 3.46
N ALA A 7 8.31 26.78 2.84
CA ALA A 7 8.02 27.42 1.57
C ALA A 7 8.36 26.46 0.43
N ILE A 8 7.43 26.25 -0.50
CA ILE A 8 7.61 25.38 -1.67
C ILE A 8 7.35 26.19 -2.93
N SER A 9 8.14 25.93 -3.97
CA SER A 9 7.90 26.49 -5.30
C SER A 9 6.84 25.65 -6.01
N LEU A 10 5.80 26.28 -6.52
CA LEU A 10 4.74 25.65 -7.30
C LEU A 10 4.53 26.44 -8.60
N GLN A 11 4.10 25.75 -9.64
CA GLN A 11 3.62 26.44 -10.84
C GLN A 11 2.37 27.24 -10.48
N GLU A 12 2.26 28.46 -10.99
CA GLU A 12 1.14 29.37 -10.71
C GLU A 12 -0.23 28.76 -11.09
N SER A 13 -0.26 28.02 -12.19
CA SER A 13 -1.44 27.29 -12.65
C SER A 13 -1.90 26.22 -11.66
N LEU A 14 -0.95 25.48 -11.06
CA LEU A 14 -1.25 24.47 -10.05
C LEU A 14 -1.69 25.13 -8.74
N PHE A 15 -1.02 26.21 -8.34
CA PHE A 15 -1.39 26.96 -7.14
C PHE A 15 -2.84 27.46 -7.22
N SER A 16 -3.25 28.02 -8.37
CA SER A 16 -4.62 28.50 -8.60
C SER A 16 -5.65 27.38 -8.49
N GLN A 17 -5.36 26.21 -9.07
CA GLN A 17 -6.23 25.02 -8.97
C GLN A 17 -6.36 24.52 -7.52
N VAL A 18 -5.25 24.50 -6.76
CA VAL A 18 -5.27 24.11 -5.35
C VAL A 18 -6.09 25.08 -4.51
N GLU A 19 -6.00 26.38 -4.76
CA GLU A 19 -6.79 27.39 -4.05
C GLU A 19 -8.29 27.31 -4.36
N GLU A 20 -8.66 27.00 -5.61
CA GLU A 20 -10.05 26.75 -5.98
C GLU A 20 -10.59 25.49 -5.30
N LEU A 21 -9.87 24.37 -5.42
CA LEU A 21 -10.26 23.11 -4.80
C LEU A 21 -10.35 23.21 -3.27
N ALA A 22 -9.42 23.92 -2.63
CA ALA A 22 -9.45 24.15 -1.19
C ALA A 22 -10.73 24.89 -0.76
N ARG A 23 -11.15 25.89 -1.54
CA ARG A 23 -12.41 26.62 -1.30
C ARG A 23 -13.63 25.73 -1.48
N GLU A 24 -13.69 24.94 -2.55
CA GLU A 24 -14.79 23.99 -2.80
C GLU A 24 -14.93 22.97 -1.66
N MET A 25 -13.81 22.47 -1.17
CA MET A 25 -13.74 21.50 -0.06
C MET A 25 -13.86 22.13 1.33
N GLN A 26 -13.94 23.46 1.42
CA GLN A 26 -13.95 24.22 2.68
C GLN A 26 -12.74 23.93 3.59
N LEU A 27 -11.57 23.71 2.97
CA LEU A 27 -10.29 23.48 3.65
C LEU A 27 -9.39 24.70 3.48
N SER A 28 -8.48 24.91 4.43
CA SER A 28 -7.35 25.81 4.18
C SER A 28 -6.40 25.19 3.15
N ARG A 29 -5.70 26.03 2.38
CA ARG A 29 -4.64 25.58 1.47
C ARG A 29 -3.67 24.62 2.15
N SER A 30 -3.20 24.95 3.36
CA SER A 30 -2.26 24.12 4.11
C SER A 30 -2.82 22.75 4.46
N GLN A 31 -4.11 22.66 4.79
CA GLN A 31 -4.76 21.37 5.06
C GLN A 31 -4.88 20.54 3.79
N LEU A 32 -5.30 21.13 2.67
CA LEU A 32 -5.41 20.40 1.41
C LEU A 32 -4.04 19.90 0.93
N VAL A 33 -3.00 20.73 1.03
CA VAL A 33 -1.62 20.34 0.68
C VAL A 33 -1.12 19.22 1.60
N ALA A 34 -1.34 19.31 2.91
CA ALA A 34 -0.97 18.24 3.84
C ALA A 34 -1.67 16.92 3.50
N LEU A 35 -2.99 16.95 3.27
CA LEU A 35 -3.78 15.79 2.88
C LEU A 35 -3.26 15.14 1.59
N ALA A 36 -2.96 15.95 0.58
CA ALA A 36 -2.42 15.46 -0.68
C ALA A 36 -1.04 14.80 -0.51
N LEU A 37 -0.18 15.37 0.33
CA LEU A 37 1.14 14.80 0.63
C LEU A 37 1.03 13.49 1.41
N GLU A 38 0.14 13.41 2.41
CA GLU A 38 -0.13 12.18 3.16
C GLU A 38 -0.59 11.06 2.24
N ALA A 39 -1.61 11.32 1.41
CA ALA A 39 -2.12 10.36 0.45
C ALA A 39 -1.06 9.91 -0.57
N PHE A 40 -0.20 10.84 -1.03
CA PHE A 40 0.88 10.53 -1.95
C PHE A 40 1.93 9.61 -1.31
N VAL A 41 2.35 9.92 -0.07
CA VAL A 41 3.33 9.12 0.67
C VAL A 41 2.79 7.71 0.93
N GLU A 42 1.53 7.60 1.37
CA GLU A 42 0.89 6.30 1.60
C GLU A 42 0.85 5.47 0.31
N ARG A 43 0.45 6.08 -0.82
CA ARG A 43 0.44 5.40 -2.12
C ARG A 43 1.83 4.91 -2.52
N GLN A 44 2.89 5.70 -2.31
CA GLN A 44 4.25 5.28 -2.59
C GLN A 44 4.70 4.11 -1.71
N HIS A 45 4.35 4.14 -0.43
CA HIS A 45 4.64 3.04 0.49
C HIS A 45 3.95 1.73 0.05
N ASN A 46 2.66 1.80 -0.28
CA ASN A 46 1.89 0.65 -0.74
C ASN A 46 2.46 0.09 -2.06
N GLN A 47 2.87 0.95 -2.99
CA GLN A 47 3.53 0.53 -4.23
C GLN A 47 4.89 -0.13 -3.99
N HIS A 48 5.64 0.34 -2.98
CA HIS A 48 6.89 -0.31 -2.59
C HIS A 48 6.64 -1.71 -2.04
N LEU A 49 5.73 -1.84 -1.07
CA LEU A 49 5.37 -3.12 -0.47
C LEU A 49 4.89 -4.13 -1.52
N LEU A 50 4.05 -3.70 -2.46
CA LEU A 50 3.59 -4.57 -3.55
C LEU A 50 4.76 -5.07 -4.42
N ARG A 51 5.75 -4.22 -4.70
CA ARG A 51 6.94 -4.63 -5.47
C ARG A 51 7.78 -5.67 -4.71
N GLU A 52 7.97 -5.49 -3.40
CA GLU A 52 8.70 -6.45 -2.57
C GLU A 52 7.98 -7.81 -2.53
N ILE A 53 6.65 -7.80 -2.40
CA ILE A 53 5.83 -9.01 -2.45
C ILE A 53 6.02 -9.71 -3.79
N ASN A 54 5.83 -9.00 -4.91
CA ASN A 54 5.98 -9.58 -6.24
C ASN A 54 7.39 -10.15 -6.47
N GLN A 55 8.43 -9.45 -6.00
CA GLN A 55 9.81 -9.93 -6.08
C GLN A 55 10.01 -11.23 -5.30
N ALA A 56 9.39 -11.39 -4.13
CA ALA A 56 9.46 -12.63 -3.35
C ALA A 56 8.77 -13.82 -4.05
N TYR A 57 7.71 -13.57 -4.82
CA TYR A 57 6.99 -14.61 -5.57
C TYR A 57 7.63 -14.96 -6.92
N ASP A 58 8.37 -14.04 -7.54
CA ASP A 58 9.05 -14.29 -8.84
C ASP A 58 10.24 -15.27 -8.75
N VAL A 59 10.69 -15.61 -7.53
CA VAL A 59 11.88 -16.46 -7.32
C VAL A 59 11.57 -17.95 -7.32
N GLU A 60 10.29 -18.37 -7.32
CA GLU A 60 9.94 -19.79 -7.44
C GLU A 60 9.42 -20.10 -8.85
N PRO A 61 10.16 -20.86 -9.68
CA PRO A 61 9.52 -21.56 -10.77
C PRO A 61 8.55 -22.55 -10.12
N MET A 62 7.25 -22.29 -10.27
CA MET A 62 6.21 -23.28 -9.99
C MET A 62 6.41 -24.48 -10.93
N GLY A 63 7.32 -25.38 -10.54
CA GLY A 63 7.31 -26.75 -11.01
C GLY A 63 5.95 -27.37 -10.68
N PRO A 64 5.50 -28.37 -11.44
CA PRO A 64 4.18 -28.97 -11.25
C PRO A 64 3.98 -29.31 -9.78
N ARG A 65 2.92 -28.75 -9.19
CA ARG A 65 2.53 -28.96 -7.79
C ARG A 65 2.47 -30.47 -7.55
N SER A 66 3.46 -31.00 -6.85
CA SER A 66 3.48 -32.42 -6.52
C SER A 66 2.20 -32.72 -5.73
N PRO A 67 1.39 -33.72 -6.12
CA PRO A 67 0.20 -34.06 -5.36
C PRO A 67 0.64 -34.42 -3.94
N ALA A 68 0.17 -33.64 -2.97
CA ALA A 68 0.42 -33.87 -1.56
C ALA A 68 0.12 -35.34 -1.26
N ARG A 69 1.12 -36.08 -0.78
CA ARG A 69 1.01 -37.48 -0.38
C ARG A 69 0.08 -37.58 0.83
N LYS A 70 -1.23 -37.52 0.60
CA LYS A 70 -2.24 -37.92 1.57
C LYS A 70 -2.23 -39.44 1.63
N ASN A 71 -1.45 -40.01 2.55
CA ASN A 71 -1.71 -41.33 3.14
C ASN A 71 -0.56 -41.67 4.09
N HIS A 72 -0.70 -41.32 5.37
CA HIS A 72 -0.05 -42.05 6.48
C HIS A 72 -0.69 -41.78 7.85
N HIS A 73 -1.93 -41.26 7.91
CA HIS A 73 -2.62 -41.00 9.19
C HIS A 73 -4.00 -41.69 9.31
N ARG A 74 -4.26 -42.72 8.49
CA ARG A 74 -5.46 -43.58 8.62
C ARG A 74 -5.11 -45.00 9.08
N ARG A 75 -4.05 -45.17 9.89
CA ARG A 75 -3.70 -46.50 10.43
C ARG A 75 -3.55 -46.57 11.94
N SER A 76 -3.81 -45.48 12.67
CA SER A 76 -3.66 -45.45 14.13
C SER A 76 -4.98 -45.40 14.90
N VAL A 77 -6.15 -45.44 14.22
CA VAL A 77 -7.46 -45.26 14.88
C VAL A 77 -8.41 -46.47 14.72
N GLU A 78 -7.92 -47.59 14.20
CA GLU A 78 -8.75 -48.81 14.02
C GLU A 78 -8.42 -49.92 15.04
N GLY A 79 -7.65 -49.62 16.09
CA GLY A 79 -7.16 -50.62 17.06
C GLY A 79 -7.60 -50.46 18.52
N GLU A 80 -8.38 -49.44 18.87
CA GLU A 80 -8.93 -49.27 20.23
C GLU A 80 -10.46 -49.23 20.18
N TRP A 81 -11.09 -50.40 20.13
CA TRP A 81 -12.43 -50.72 20.69
C TRP A 81 -12.54 -52.23 20.92
#